data_AF-A0A379TH27-F1
#
_entry.id   AF-A0A379TH27-F1
#
_cell.length_a   1.000
_cell.length_b   1.000
_cell.length_c   1.000
_cell.angle_alpha   90.00
_cell.angle_beta   90.00
_cell.angle_gamma   90.00
#
_symmetry.space_group_name_H-M   'P 1'
#
loop_
_entity.id
_entity.type
_entity.pdbx_description
1 polymer ?
#
loop_
_entity_poly.entity_id
_entity_poly.type
_entity_poly.pdbx_seq_one_letter_code
_entity_poly.pdbx_strand_id
1 'polypeptide(L)'
;MLFGLAQQGNAPKALLSVDKRGVPVNTILLSAIVTALCVLINYLAPESAFGLLMALVVSALVINWAMISLAHMKFRRAKQQQGVKTRFPALFYPLGNVLCLLFMAAVLLIMLMTPGMAISVWLIPVWLLHSGRRLRL
;
A
#
# COMPACT_ATOMS: atom_id res chain seq x y z
N MET A 1 -8.06 -3.25 -8.96
CA MET A 1 -6.97 -4.00 -8.28
C MET A 1 -7.49 -5.22 -7.53
N LEU A 2 -8.58 -5.11 -6.76
CA LEU A 2 -9.14 -6.24 -5.99
C LEU A 2 -9.45 -7.49 -6.83
N PHE A 3 -10.02 -7.30 -8.03
CA PHE A 3 -10.23 -8.36 -9.03
C PHE A 3 -8.92 -9.10 -9.40
N GLY A 4 -7.83 -8.36 -9.62
CA GLY A 4 -6.52 -8.95 -9.93
C GLY A 4 -5.91 -9.72 -8.76
N LEU A 5 -6.10 -9.24 -7.52
CA LEU A 5 -5.72 -9.99 -6.32
C LEU A 5 -6.53 -11.28 -6.20
N ALA A 6 -7.81 -11.26 -6.55
CA ALA A 6 -8.65 -12.44 -6.57
C ALA A 6 -8.21 -13.44 -7.66
N GLN A 7 -7.74 -12.97 -8.82
CA GLN A 7 -7.14 -13.83 -9.86
C GLN A 7 -5.86 -14.51 -9.38
N GLN A 8 -5.07 -13.84 -8.56
CA GLN A 8 -3.85 -14.39 -7.94
C GLN A 8 -4.13 -15.27 -6.72
N GLY A 9 -5.40 -15.50 -6.35
CA GLY A 9 -5.79 -16.28 -5.17
C GLY A 9 -5.63 -15.55 -3.83
N ASN A 10 -5.26 -14.27 -3.85
CA ASN A 10 -5.02 -13.45 -2.66
C ASN A 10 -6.30 -12.77 -2.11
N ALA A 11 -7.45 -12.94 -2.77
CA ALA A 11 -8.74 -12.38 -2.36
C ALA A 11 -9.89 -13.37 -2.65
N PRO A 12 -11.05 -13.25 -1.96
CA PRO A 12 -12.14 -14.22 -2.07
C PRO A 12 -12.68 -14.34 -3.50
N LYS A 13 -13.03 -15.58 -3.89
CA LYS A 13 -13.49 -15.93 -5.24
C LYS A 13 -14.75 -15.16 -5.69
N ALA A 14 -15.56 -14.65 -4.77
CA ALA A 14 -16.71 -13.81 -5.09
C ALA A 14 -16.34 -12.53 -5.87
N LEU A 15 -15.11 -12.05 -5.70
CA LEU A 15 -14.59 -10.86 -6.37
C LEU A 15 -14.11 -11.12 -7.81
N LEU A 16 -14.03 -12.39 -8.24
CA LEU A 16 -13.68 -12.80 -9.61
C LEU A 16 -14.86 -12.76 -10.58
N SER A 17 -16.08 -12.55 -10.09
CA SER A 17 -17.25 -12.49 -10.96
C SER A 17 -17.22 -11.20 -11.80
N VAL A 18 -17.46 -11.36 -13.10
CA VAL A 18 -17.62 -10.28 -14.07
C VAL A 18 -18.99 -10.39 -14.73
N ASP A 19 -19.59 -9.24 -15.05
CA ASP A 19 -20.83 -9.18 -15.81
C ASP A 19 -20.59 -9.50 -17.30
N LYS A 20 -21.66 -9.63 -18.10
CA LYS A 20 -21.65 -9.91 -19.55
C LYS A 20 -20.77 -8.94 -20.36
N ARG A 21 -20.53 -7.74 -19.83
CA ARG A 21 -19.66 -6.70 -20.42
C ARG A 21 -18.18 -6.81 -20.01
N GLY A 22 -17.81 -7.84 -19.25
CA GLY A 22 -16.45 -8.03 -18.72
C GLY A 22 -16.11 -7.13 -17.52
N VAL A 23 -17.11 -6.48 -16.91
CA VAL A 23 -16.90 -5.53 -15.81
C VAL A 23 -17.00 -6.26 -14.45
N PRO A 24 -16.00 -6.16 -13.56
CA PRO A 24 -16.03 -6.78 -12.23
C PRO A 24 -16.90 -5.99 -11.25
N VAL A 25 -18.22 -6.06 -11.42
CA VAL A 25 -19.21 -5.28 -10.65
C VAL A 25 -19.07 -5.49 -9.15
N ASN A 26 -18.86 -6.73 -8.69
CA ASN A 26 -18.69 -7.04 -7.26
C ASN A 26 -17.50 -6.30 -6.62
N THR A 27 -16.40 -6.16 -7.38
CA THR A 27 -15.22 -5.40 -6.92
C THR A 27 -15.53 -3.91 -6.80
N ILE A 28 -16.24 -3.36 -7.80
CA ILE A 28 -16.61 -1.93 -7.82
C ILE A 28 -17.58 -1.62 -6.68
N LEU A 29 -18.60 -2.46 -6.50
CA LEU A 29 -19.60 -2.29 -5.45
C LEU A 29 -18.96 -2.35 -4.07
N LEU A 30 -18.04 -3.29 -3.83
CA LEU A 30 -17.32 -3.35 -2.55
C LEU A 30 -16.51 -2.08 -2.29
N SER A 31 -15.77 -1.58 -3.29
CA SER A 31 -15.04 -0.31 -3.16
C SER A 31 -16.00 0.85 -2.86
N ALA A 32 -17.13 0.94 -3.56
CA ALA A 32 -18.13 1.97 -3.34
C ALA A 32 -18.73 1.91 -1.93
N ILE A 33 -19.04 0.71 -1.41
CA ILE A 33 -19.56 0.51 -0.05
C ILE A 33 -18.52 0.97 0.98
N VAL A 34 -17.26 0.56 0.84
CA VAL A 34 -16.19 0.97 1.77
C VAL A 34 -16.02 2.49 1.76
N THR A 35 -16.04 3.13 0.59
CA THR A 35 -15.98 4.59 0.48
C THR A 35 -17.19 5.25 1.13
N ALA A 36 -18.40 4.75 0.90
CA ALA A 36 -19.62 5.29 1.50
C ALA A 36 -19.61 5.17 3.03
N LEU A 37 -19.16 4.03 3.57
CA LEU A 37 -18.98 3.83 5.01
C LEU A 37 -17.95 4.81 5.59
N CYS A 38 -16.84 5.04 4.87
CA CYS A 38 -15.81 6.00 5.27
C CYS A 38 -16.38 7.42 5.39
N VAL A 39 -17.19 7.85 4.41
CA VAL A 39 -17.88 9.14 4.42
C VAL A 39 -18.90 9.23 5.56
N LEU A 40 -19.67 8.17 5.79
CA LEU A 40 -20.66 8.12 6.87
C LEU A 40 -20.00 8.25 8.25
N ILE A 41 -18.89 7.52 8.46
CA ILE A 41 -18.11 7.60 9.71
C ILE A 41 -17.56 9.01 9.91
N ASN A 42 -17.06 9.65 8.84
CA ASN A 42 -16.57 11.02 8.90
C ASN A 42 -17.67 12.02 9.29
N TYR A 43 -18.90 11.81 8.83
CA TYR A 43 -20.04 12.67 9.17
C TYR A 43 -20.50 12.50 10.64
N LEU A 44 -20.48 11.27 11.17
CA LEU A 44 -20.99 10.97 12.52
C LEU A 44 -20.01 11.31 13.65
N ALA A 45 -18.69 11.23 13.41
CA ALA A 45 -17.65 11.47 14.42
C ALA A 45 -16.44 12.21 13.82
N PRO A 46 -16.59 13.49 13.45
CA PRO A 46 -15.60 14.21 12.65
C PRO A 46 -14.23 14.36 13.32
N GLU A 47 -14.16 14.62 14.64
CA GLU A 47 -12.87 14.88 15.29
C GLU A 47 -12.03 13.63 15.55
N SER A 48 -12.62 12.57 16.10
CA SER A 48 -11.88 11.37 16.50
C SER A 48 -11.69 10.36 15.37
N ALA A 49 -12.71 10.18 14.51
CA ALA A 49 -12.65 9.18 13.46
C ALA A 49 -11.79 9.63 12.27
N PHE A 50 -11.79 10.93 11.94
CA PHE A 50 -10.95 11.46 10.86
C PHE A 50 -9.46 11.34 11.19
N GLY A 51 -9.05 11.69 12.40
CA GLY A 51 -7.66 11.57 12.82
C GLY A 51 -7.13 10.14 12.74
N LEU A 52 -7.91 9.17 13.22
CA LEU A 52 -7.54 7.74 13.15
C LEU A 52 -7.52 7.22 11.71
N LEU A 53 -8.51 7.60 10.90
CA LEU A 53 -8.58 7.23 9.48
C LEU A 53 -7.37 7.77 8.72
N MET A 54 -7.04 9.05 8.90
CA MET A 54 -5.87 9.67 8.27
C MET A 54 -4.59 8.99 8.70
N ALA A 55 -4.46 8.64 9.99
CA ALA A 55 -3.31 7.90 10.49
C ALA A 55 -3.14 6.53 9.81
N LEU A 56 -4.25 5.79 9.63
CA LEU A 56 -4.25 4.51 8.91
C LEU A 56 -3.89 4.67 7.43
N VAL A 57 -4.46 5.67 6.76
CA VAL A 57 -4.21 5.94 5.33
C VAL A 57 -2.75 6.30 5.08
N VAL A 58 -2.19 7.23 5.88
CA VAL A 58 -0.80 7.65 5.71
C VAL A 58 0.16 6.50 6.03
N SER A 59 -0.09 5.75 7.10
CA SER A 59 0.66 4.53 7.45
C SER A 59 0.70 3.54 6.29
N ALA A 60 -0.47 3.20 5.72
CA ALA A 60 -0.59 2.28 4.60
C ALA A 60 0.13 2.81 3.35
N LEU A 61 0.06 4.11 3.08
CA LEU A 61 0.73 4.74 1.95
C LEU A 61 2.25 4.63 2.06
N VAL A 62 2.82 4.93 3.24
CA VAL A 62 4.27 4.82 3.48
C VAL A 62 4.73 3.37 3.31
N ILE A 63 4.01 2.40 3.88
CA ILE A 63 4.31 0.98 3.71
C ILE A 63 4.28 0.58 2.22
N ASN A 64 3.26 1.02 1.48
CA ASN A 64 3.12 0.72 0.06
C ASN A 64 4.29 1.25 -0.77
N TRP A 65 4.69 2.51 -0.56
CA TRP A 65 5.84 3.09 -1.26
C TRP A 65 7.16 2.41 -0.90
N ALA A 66 7.38 2.13 0.39
CA ALA A 66 8.55 1.38 0.84
C ALA A 66 8.60 -0.01 0.18
N MET A 67 7.48 -0.74 0.15
CA MET A 67 7.38 -2.04 -0.49
C MET A 67 7.67 -1.98 -2.00
N ILE A 68 7.14 -0.99 -2.71
CA ILE A 68 7.41 -0.80 -4.15
C ILE A 68 8.90 -0.55 -4.38
N SER A 69 9.53 0.33 -3.60
CA SER A 69 10.96 0.64 -3.73
C SER A 69 11.83 -0.60 -3.46
N LEU A 70 11.53 -1.34 -2.39
CA LEU A 70 12.23 -2.59 -2.05
C LEU A 70 12.03 -3.68 -3.09
N ALA A 71 10.80 -3.88 -3.59
CA ALA A 71 10.50 -4.84 -4.64
C ALA A 71 11.26 -4.50 -5.93
N HIS A 72 11.33 -3.21 -6.29
CA HIS A 72 12.10 -2.75 -7.43
C HIS A 72 13.60 -3.02 -7.27
N MET A 73 14.18 -2.74 -6.09
CA MET A 73 15.58 -3.08 -5.79
C MET A 73 15.86 -4.59 -5.87
N LYS A 74 14.98 -5.43 -5.28
CA LYS A 74 15.12 -6.89 -5.29
C LYS A 74 14.98 -7.46 -6.71
N PHE A 75 14.03 -6.96 -7.50
CA PHE A 75 13.85 -7.35 -8.89
C PHE A 75 15.09 -7.05 -9.73
N ARG A 76 15.68 -5.86 -9.57
CA ARG A 76 16.91 -5.46 -10.26
C ARG A 76 18.10 -6.32 -9.84
N ARG A 77 18.27 -6.57 -8.54
CA ARG A 77 19.32 -7.47 -8.02
C ARG A 77 19.18 -8.88 -8.59
N ALA A 78 17.96 -9.42 -8.63
CA ALA A 78 17.68 -10.73 -9.23
C ALA A 78 17.97 -10.75 -10.74
N LYS A 79 17.60 -9.69 -11.48
CA LYS A 79 17.89 -9.58 -12.92
C LYS A 79 19.38 -9.43 -13.23
N GLN A 80 20.12 -8.70 -12.40
CA GLN A 80 21.59 -8.60 -12.49
C GLN A 80 22.25 -9.97 -12.26
N GLN A 81 21.79 -10.73 -11.26
CA GLN A 81 22.28 -12.10 -11.00
C GLN A 81 21.98 -13.06 -12.16
N GLN A 82 20.90 -12.83 -12.90
CA GLN A 82 20.54 -13.60 -14.10
C GLN A 82 21.27 -13.13 -15.38
N GLY A 83 22.13 -12.11 -15.31
CA GLY A 83 22.85 -11.58 -16.47
C GLY A 83 21.97 -10.89 -17.52
N VAL A 84 20.69 -10.67 -17.23
CA VAL A 84 19.72 -10.09 -18.18
C VAL A 84 19.79 -8.57 -18.10
N LYS A 85 20.28 -7.91 -19.15
CA LYS A 85 20.17 -6.46 -19.30
C LYS A 85 18.69 -6.08 -19.47
N THR A 86 18.18 -5.29 -18.53
CA THR A 86 16.80 -4.78 -18.59
C THR A 86 16.62 -3.88 -19.81
N ARG A 87 15.59 -4.15 -20.62
CA ARG A 87 15.28 -3.41 -21.85
C ARG A 87 14.98 -1.91 -21.63
N PHE A 88 14.58 -1.54 -20.41
CA PHE A 88 14.42 -0.16 -19.96
C PHE A 88 15.25 0.07 -18.68
N PRO A 89 16.48 0.60 -18.78
CA PRO A 89 17.23 1.04 -17.60
C PRO A 89 16.57 2.30 -17.03
N ALA A 90 16.23 2.28 -15.75
CA ALA A 90 15.76 3.48 -15.06
C ALA A 90 16.90 4.52 -15.04
N LEU A 91 16.62 5.74 -15.51
CA LEU A 91 17.60 6.81 -15.76
C LEU A 91 18.42 7.18 -14.51
N PHE A 92 17.85 7.01 -13.31
CA PHE A 92 18.46 7.36 -12.02
C PHE A 92 18.68 6.16 -11.10
N TYR A 93 18.89 4.96 -11.63
CA TYR A 93 19.19 3.80 -10.78
C TYR A 93 20.65 3.83 -10.29
N PRO A 94 20.95 3.61 -8.98
CA PRO A 94 20.05 3.27 -7.85
C PRO A 94 19.55 4.49 -7.04
N LEU A 95 19.98 5.70 -7.39
CA LEU A 95 19.69 6.95 -6.66
C LEU A 95 18.20 7.19 -6.43
N GLY A 96 17.33 6.91 -7.40
CA GLY A 96 15.88 7.18 -7.28
C GLY A 96 15.18 6.36 -6.20
N ASN A 97 15.53 5.08 -6.05
CA ASN A 97 14.93 4.22 -5.01
C ASN A 97 15.44 4.62 -3.61
N VAL A 98 16.73 4.96 -3.51
CA VAL A 98 17.34 5.41 -2.25
C VAL A 98 16.76 6.75 -1.83
N LEU A 99 16.61 7.70 -2.76
CA LEU A 99 15.97 8.99 -2.52
C LEU A 99 14.52 8.81 -2.05
N CYS A 100 13.77 7.89 -2.67
CA CYS A 100 12.40 7.57 -2.26
C CYS A 100 12.35 7.00 -0.83
N LEU A 101 13.25 6.08 -0.48
CA LEU A 101 13.33 5.52 0.88
C LEU A 101 13.75 6.58 1.92
N LEU A 102 14.72 7.42 1.60
CA LEU A 102 15.12 8.54 2.46
C LEU A 102 13.98 9.54 2.64
N PHE A 103 13.25 9.85 1.58
CA PHE A 103 12.08 10.72 1.64
C PHE A 103 10.97 10.11 2.50
N MET A 104 10.68 8.81 2.38
CA MET A 104 9.74 8.11 3.26
C MET A 104 10.20 8.16 4.73
N ALA A 105 11.49 7.96 5.01
CA ALA A 105 12.04 8.06 6.36
C ALA A 105 11.91 9.49 6.92
N ALA A 106 12.15 10.52 6.10
CA ALA A 106 11.94 11.92 6.48
C ALA A 106 10.47 12.22 6.79
N VAL A 107 9.53 11.71 5.99
CA VAL A 107 8.09 11.83 6.26
C VAL A 107 7.74 11.22 7.61
N LEU A 108 8.25 10.02 7.93
CA LEU A 108 8.02 9.39 9.23
C LEU A 108 8.59 10.19 10.40
N LEU A 109 9.77 10.79 10.25
CA LEU A 109 10.36 11.67 11.26
C LEU A 109 9.48 12.91 11.50
N ILE A 110 9.03 13.58 10.43
CA ILE A 110 8.16 14.75 10.54
C ILE A 110 6.84 14.38 11.23
N MET A 111 6.25 13.23 10.89
CA MET A 111 5.03 12.74 11.54
C MET A 111 5.24 12.41 13.02
N LEU A 112 6.44 11.93 13.40
CA LEU A 112 6.78 11.67 14.80
C LEU A 112 6.89 12.97 15.61
N MET A 113 7.41 14.02 14.98
CA MET A 113 7.57 15.35 15.58
C MET A 113 6.26 16.17 15.58
N THR A 114 5.23 15.72 14.85
CA THR A 114 3.95 16.42 14.77
C THR A 114 2.94 15.85 15.78
N PRO A 115 2.47 16.63 16.76
CA PRO A 115 1.50 16.17 17.74
C PRO A 115 0.19 15.73 17.04
N GLY A 116 -0.30 14.54 17.38
CA GLY A 116 -1.50 13.94 16.77
C GLY A 116 -1.23 12.99 15.60
N MET A 117 -0.08 13.07 14.92
CA MET A 117 0.25 12.16 13.80
C MET A 117 1.13 10.97 14.18
N ALA A 118 1.70 10.97 15.39
CA ALA A 118 2.55 9.89 15.90
C ALA A 118 1.85 8.51 15.90
N ILE A 119 0.53 8.47 16.08
CA ILE A 119 -0.29 7.24 16.03
C ILE A 119 -0.07 6.50 14.69
N SER A 120 0.01 7.24 13.58
CA SER A 120 0.28 6.69 12.25
C SER A 120 1.60 5.95 12.17
N VAL A 121 2.63 6.46 12.86
CA VAL A 121 3.97 5.88 12.88
C VAL A 121 4.00 4.61 13.73
N TRP A 122 3.34 4.62 14.89
CA TRP A 122 3.21 3.44 15.75
C TRP A 122 2.40 2.31 15.11
N LEU A 123 1.46 2.63 14.22
CA LEU A 123 0.68 1.64 13.47
C LEU A 123 1.53 0.86 12.45
N ILE A 124 2.61 1.44 11.92
CA ILE A 124 3.46 0.81 10.90
C ILE A 124 4.11 -0.49 11.39
N PRO A 125 4.85 -0.54 12.52
CA PRO A 125 5.44 -1.78 13.01
C PRO A 125 4.38 -2.83 13.40
N VAL A 126 3.23 -2.41 13.91
CA VAL A 126 2.09 -3.32 14.19
C VAL A 126 1.61 -3.98 12.90
N TRP A 127 1.42 -3.20 11.83
CA TRP A 127 1.02 -3.69 10.51
C TRP A 127 2.07 -4.61 9.88
N LEU A 128 3.35 -4.24 9.97
CA LEU A 128 4.46 -5.04 9.45
C LEU A 128 4.61 -6.37 10.20
N LEU A 129 4.39 -6.40 11.52
CA LEU A 129 4.40 -7.64 12.31
C LEU A 129 3.23 -8.56 11.96
N HIS A 130 2.03 -8.00 11.81
CA HIS A 130 0.85 -8.76 11.42
C HIS A 130 0.99 -9.33 9.99
N SER A 131 1.46 -8.51 9.05
CA SER A 131 1.59 -8.89 7.63
C SER A 131 2.83 -9.77 7.37
N GLY A 132 3.94 -9.51 8.08
CA GLY A 132 5.20 -10.24 7.95
C GLY A 132 5.13 -11.70 8.38
N ARG A 133 4.18 -12.06 9.27
CA ARG A 133 3.88 -13.47 9.59
C ARG A 133 3.27 -14.24 8.42
N ARG A 134 2.67 -13.56 7.45
CA ARG A 134 2.00 -14.16 6.28
C ARG A 134 2.87 -14.18 5.02
N LEU A 135 4.03 -13.51 5.04
CA LEU A 135 4.95 -13.31 3.91
C LEU A 135 6.24 -14.16 3.98
N ARG A 136 6.37 -15.06 4.97
CA ARG A 136 7.39 -16.12 4.93
C ARG A 136 6.92 -17.23 3.98
N LEU A 137 7.13 -17.00 2.69
CA LEU A 137 7.26 -18.04 1.66
C LEU A 137 8.74 -18.21 1.35
#